data_AF-A0A8X6Y5E6-F1
#
_entry.id   AF-A0A8X6Y5E6-F1
#
_cell.length_a   1.000
_cell.length_b   1.000
_cell.length_c   1.000
_cell.angle_alpha   90.00
_cell.angle_beta   90.00
_cell.angle_gamma   90.00
#
_symmetry.space_group_name_H-M   'P 1'
#
loop_
_entity.id
_entity.type
_entity.pdbx_description
1 polymer ?
#
loop_
_entity_poly.entity_id
_entity_poly.type
_entity_poly.pdbx_seq_one_letter_code
_entity_poly.pdbx_strand_id
1 'polypeptide(L)'
;LAIQWGPIGDVGILQDTVGSDVVISGTISQSIRSCLTVLDKFLQQKHPVVLSCVPYLPAEVSSNKTAKTSILSAVGKIFGISDISSLNLEISLGELGMDSLMEVELRLLLEREYDLMLGGSKLRNLTIRELRLLEGPLDDSIDTICSNVKATQESQVSNIEEVPLYFNAQDNTQLIPQETIVRLNSVKSGTPLFIVHPIEGTVCMLYSLAQLVSVPVFGIQYTAEAPADSFEQVAAWYWAVSIISAASFNAQKYVLKIGVEMLSNY
;
A
#
# COMPACT_ATOMS: atom_id res chain seq x y z
N LEU A 1 15.98 21.86 17.72
CA LEU A 1 16.50 20.50 17.52
C LEU A 1 15.34 19.54 17.72
N ALA A 2 14.90 18.90 16.65
CA ALA A 2 13.90 17.83 16.66
C ALA A 2 14.59 16.52 16.28
N ILE A 3 14.38 15.47 17.08
CA ILE A 3 15.00 14.17 16.87
C ILE A 3 13.89 13.16 16.65
N GLN A 4 13.87 12.55 15.47
CA GLN A 4 13.02 11.40 15.19
C GLN A 4 13.77 10.14 15.59
N TRP A 5 13.14 9.31 16.42
CA TRP A 5 13.71 8.04 16.87
C TRP A 5 13.03 6.88 16.14
N GLY A 6 13.83 5.90 15.71
CA GLY A 6 13.32 4.58 15.34
C GLY A 6 12.76 3.81 16.55
N PRO A 7 12.19 2.61 16.32
CA PRO A 7 11.55 1.82 17.36
C PRO A 7 12.50 1.57 18.55
N ILE A 8 12.02 1.78 19.78
CA ILE A 8 12.80 1.59 21.01
C ILE A 8 12.27 0.36 21.74
N GLY A 9 13.13 -0.64 21.95
CA GLY A 9 12.71 -1.96 22.45
C GLY A 9 12.59 -2.05 23.96
N ASP A 10 13.17 -1.09 24.68
CA ASP A 10 13.19 -1.06 26.14
C ASP A 10 11.94 -0.39 26.74
N VAL A 11 11.00 0.08 25.91
CA VAL A 11 9.80 0.83 26.34
C VAL A 11 8.56 0.36 25.58
N GLY A 12 7.47 0.16 26.30
CA GLY A 12 6.15 -0.16 25.74
C GLY A 12 5.73 -1.63 25.89
N ILE A 13 4.54 -1.93 25.39
CA ILE A 13 3.85 -3.23 25.59
C ILE A 13 4.54 -4.39 24.84
N LEU A 14 5.43 -4.08 23.89
CA LEU A 14 6.15 -5.05 23.06
C LEU A 14 7.39 -5.65 23.77
N GLN A 15 7.78 -5.11 24.93
CA GLN A 15 8.94 -5.60 25.68
C GLN A 15 8.75 -7.03 26.22
N ASP A 16 7.52 -7.40 26.56
CA ASP A 16 7.21 -8.70 27.17
C ASP A 16 6.93 -9.81 26.13
N THR A 17 6.65 -9.45 24.87
CA THR A 17 6.18 -10.39 23.85
C THR A 17 7.19 -10.71 22.75
N VAL A 18 8.22 -9.88 22.55
CA VAL A 18 9.14 -10.06 21.44
C VAL A 18 10.56 -9.66 21.85
N GLY A 19 11.53 -10.54 21.59
CA GLY A 19 12.95 -10.29 21.86
C GLY A 19 13.48 -9.06 21.11
N SER A 20 14.67 -8.60 21.48
CA SER A 20 15.29 -7.32 21.06
C SER A 20 15.48 -7.09 19.54
N ASP A 21 15.13 -8.06 18.70
CA ASP A 21 15.40 -8.07 17.25
C ASP A 21 14.12 -8.01 16.42
N VAL A 22 13.13 -7.25 16.89
CA VAL A 22 11.90 -7.02 16.15
C VAL A 22 12.18 -6.09 14.99
N VAL A 23 11.98 -6.60 13.77
CA VAL A 23 12.00 -5.78 12.57
C VAL A 23 10.63 -5.13 12.41
N ILE A 24 10.57 -3.82 12.60
CA ILE A 24 9.37 -3.02 12.38
C ILE A 24 9.65 -2.08 11.21
N SER A 25 8.91 -2.25 10.12
CA SER A 25 9.01 -1.38 8.93
C SER A 25 10.46 -1.26 8.40
N GLY A 26 11.20 -2.36 8.35
CA GLY A 26 12.59 -2.35 7.85
C GLY A 26 13.63 -1.73 8.79
N THR A 27 13.28 -1.48 10.05
CA THR A 27 14.22 -1.00 11.09
C THR A 27 14.24 -1.95 12.28
N ILE A 28 15.41 -2.07 12.92
CA ILE A 28 15.60 -2.89 14.12
C ILE A 28 15.34 -2.03 15.34
N SER A 29 14.70 -2.63 16.35
CA SER A 29 14.49 -2.02 17.65
C SER A 29 15.81 -1.70 18.35
N GLN A 30 15.97 -0.48 18.85
CA GLN A 30 17.17 -0.04 19.57
C GLN A 30 16.93 0.09 21.08
N SER A 31 17.97 -0.14 21.88
CA SER A 31 17.90 0.08 23.34
C SER A 31 17.88 1.57 23.68
N ILE A 32 17.28 1.94 24.82
CA ILE A 32 17.26 3.32 25.29
C ILE A 32 18.67 3.84 25.61
N ARG A 33 19.58 2.94 26.00
CA ARG A 33 21.01 3.26 26.19
C ARG A 33 21.67 3.71 24.89
N SER A 34 21.33 3.06 23.77
CA SER A 34 21.81 3.48 22.44
C SER A 34 21.33 4.89 22.11
N CYS A 35 20.03 5.16 22.28
CA CYS A 35 19.45 6.48 22.04
C CYS A 35 20.13 7.58 22.86
N LEU A 36 20.30 7.37 24.17
CA LEU A 36 20.92 8.35 25.08
C LEU A 36 22.39 8.61 24.75
N THR A 37 23.11 7.61 24.23
CA THR A 37 24.52 7.78 23.81
C THR A 37 24.63 8.67 22.56
N VAL A 38 23.69 8.56 21.62
CA VAL A 38 23.68 9.37 20.40
C VAL A 38 23.06 10.76 20.65
N LEU A 39 22.22 10.90 21.67
CA LEU A 39 21.61 12.18 22.05
C LEU A 39 22.65 13.27 22.32
N ASP A 40 23.73 12.97 23.05
CA ASP A 40 24.82 13.92 23.32
C ASP A 40 25.47 14.42 22.01
N LYS A 41 25.64 13.50 21.04
CA LYS A 41 26.16 13.85 19.71
C LYS A 41 25.20 14.77 18.98
N PHE A 42 23.88 14.54 19.04
CA PHE A 42 22.88 15.38 18.36
C PHE A 42 22.75 16.77 18.98
N LEU A 43 22.90 16.88 20.30
CA LEU A 43 22.86 18.18 20.99
C LEU A 43 24.02 19.10 20.59
N GLN A 44 25.15 18.54 20.16
CA GLN A 44 26.34 19.29 19.74
C GLN A 44 26.32 19.68 18.24
N GLN A 45 25.29 19.26 17.48
CA GLN A 45 25.22 19.49 16.03
C GLN A 45 24.49 20.80 15.72
N LYS A 46 24.83 21.40 14.58
CA LYS A 46 24.16 22.61 14.07
C LYS A 46 22.87 22.33 13.28
N HIS A 47 22.53 21.06 13.02
CA HIS A 47 21.37 20.69 12.23
C HIS A 47 20.09 20.69 13.10
N PRO A 48 19.01 21.36 12.67
CA PRO A 48 17.80 21.51 13.48
C PRO A 48 16.89 20.27 13.52
N VAL A 49 17.01 19.34 12.56
CA VAL A 49 16.20 18.11 12.45
C VAL A 49 17.13 16.94 12.14
N VAL A 50 17.01 15.84 12.89
CA VAL A 50 17.85 14.64 12.76
C VAL A 50 17.04 13.35 13.01
N LEU A 51 17.46 12.25 12.38
CA LEU A 51 16.86 10.91 12.52
C LEU A 51 17.89 9.94 13.11
N SER A 52 17.45 9.11 14.06
CA SER A 52 18.23 7.99 14.58
C SER A 52 17.43 6.71 14.52
N CYS A 53 17.69 5.92 13.49
CA CYS A 53 17.15 4.58 13.31
C CYS A 53 18.28 3.60 12.97
N VAL A 54 18.08 2.33 13.32
CA VAL A 54 18.96 1.24 12.91
C VAL A 54 18.28 0.58 11.70
N PRO A 55 18.75 0.82 10.47
CA PRO A 55 18.20 0.14 9.31
C PRO A 55 18.46 -1.35 9.46
N TYR A 56 17.45 -2.17 9.21
CA TYR A 56 17.63 -3.59 9.03
C TYR A 56 18.35 -3.77 7.70
N LEU A 57 19.67 -3.93 7.74
CA LEU A 57 20.37 -4.55 6.63
C LEU A 57 20.23 -6.06 6.82
N PRO A 58 19.55 -6.77 5.91
CA PRO A 58 19.80 -8.19 5.80
C PRO A 58 21.31 -8.28 5.58
N ALA A 59 22.02 -8.95 6.48
CA ALA A 59 23.41 -9.30 6.22
C ALA A 59 23.45 -9.86 4.80
N GLU A 60 24.46 -9.50 4.01
CA GLU A 60 24.76 -10.22 2.77
C GLU A 60 25.12 -11.65 3.15
N VAL A 61 24.08 -12.45 3.41
CA VAL A 61 24.13 -13.88 3.51
C VAL A 61 24.32 -14.33 2.08
N SER A 62 25.59 -14.36 1.67
CA SER A 62 26.15 -15.38 0.79
C SER A 62 25.07 -16.17 0.04
N SER A 63 24.66 -15.68 -1.12
CA SER A 63 24.08 -16.47 -2.21
C SER A 63 23.05 -17.55 -1.85
N ASN A 64 22.26 -17.38 -0.79
CA ASN A 64 21.10 -18.19 -0.55
C ASN A 64 19.93 -17.25 -0.78
N LYS A 65 19.46 -17.24 -2.03
CA LYS A 65 18.03 -17.07 -2.28
C LYS A 65 17.34 -17.84 -1.15
N THR A 66 16.70 -17.17 -0.20
CA THR A 66 15.56 -17.75 0.46
C THR A 66 14.65 -18.08 -0.69
N ALA A 67 14.79 -19.31 -1.20
CA ALA A 67 13.84 -19.88 -2.12
C ALA A 67 12.52 -19.60 -1.42
N LYS A 68 11.67 -18.78 -2.06
CA LYS A 68 10.26 -18.76 -1.70
C LYS A 68 9.91 -20.21 -1.43
N THR A 69 9.39 -20.51 -0.24
CA THR A 69 8.99 -21.89 0.06
C THR A 69 8.24 -22.40 -1.16
N SER A 70 8.57 -23.58 -1.65
CA SER A 70 7.89 -24.13 -2.83
C SER A 70 6.38 -23.92 -2.69
N ILE A 71 5.69 -23.46 -3.75
CA ILE A 71 4.22 -23.27 -3.70
C ILE A 71 3.59 -24.58 -3.20
N LEU A 72 4.09 -25.72 -3.67
CA LEU A 72 3.66 -27.05 -3.22
C LEU A 72 3.95 -27.30 -1.73
N SER A 73 5.08 -26.82 -1.20
CA SER A 73 5.36 -26.93 0.24
C SER A 73 4.44 -26.05 1.08
N ALA A 74 4.11 -24.85 0.61
CA ALA A 74 3.25 -23.92 1.33
C ALA A 74 1.78 -24.37 1.33
N VAL A 75 1.28 -24.85 0.17
CA VAL A 75 -0.03 -25.53 0.10
C VAL A 75 -0.03 -26.79 0.98
N GLY A 76 1.06 -27.55 1.02
CA GLY A 76 1.18 -28.75 1.87
C GLY A 76 0.95 -28.46 3.35
N LYS A 77 1.47 -27.33 3.84
CA LYS A 77 1.28 -26.91 5.24
C LYS A 77 -0.17 -26.59 5.57
N ILE A 78 -0.90 -25.92 4.67
CA ILE A 78 -2.33 -25.59 4.88
C ILE A 78 -3.17 -26.87 4.95
N PHE A 79 -2.88 -27.84 4.08
CA PHE A 79 -3.61 -29.11 4.05
C PHE A 79 -3.10 -30.16 5.06
N GLY A 80 -2.05 -29.84 5.83
CA GLY A 80 -1.42 -30.78 6.76
C GLY A 80 -0.70 -31.97 6.10
N ILE A 81 -0.33 -31.83 4.82
CA ILE A 81 0.31 -32.88 4.01
C ILE A 81 1.80 -32.59 3.91
N SER A 82 2.62 -33.52 4.41
CA SER A 82 4.08 -33.35 4.46
C SER A 82 4.77 -33.44 3.10
N ASP A 83 4.17 -34.14 2.12
CA ASP A 83 4.70 -34.22 0.76
C ASP A 83 3.58 -34.25 -0.30
N ILE A 84 3.26 -33.06 -0.85
CA ILE A 84 2.29 -32.89 -1.94
C ILE A 84 2.72 -33.61 -3.22
N SER A 85 4.02 -33.86 -3.42
CA SER A 85 4.52 -34.49 -4.64
C SER A 85 4.13 -35.97 -4.76
N SER A 86 3.69 -36.58 -3.66
CA SER A 86 3.22 -37.96 -3.59
C SER A 86 1.74 -38.14 -3.97
N LEU A 87 0.99 -37.04 -4.09
CA LEU A 87 -0.43 -37.05 -4.43
C LEU A 87 -0.65 -37.16 -5.94
N ASN A 88 -1.84 -37.62 -6.33
CA ASN A 88 -2.23 -37.63 -7.74
C ASN A 88 -2.29 -36.19 -8.29
N LEU A 89 -1.52 -35.93 -9.34
CA LEU A 89 -1.34 -34.60 -9.93
C LEU A 89 -2.62 -34.01 -10.55
N GLU A 90 -3.63 -34.85 -10.78
CA GLU A 90 -4.91 -34.47 -11.41
C GLU A 90 -6.03 -34.16 -10.40
N ILE A 91 -5.79 -34.39 -9.11
CA ILE A 91 -6.76 -34.04 -8.07
C ILE A 91 -6.81 -32.51 -7.91
N SER A 92 -8.02 -31.96 -7.88
CA SER A 92 -8.25 -30.54 -7.61
C SER A 92 -8.18 -30.25 -6.11
N LEU A 93 -7.85 -29.01 -5.71
CA LEU A 93 -7.84 -28.61 -4.30
C LEU A 93 -9.22 -28.78 -3.65
N GLY A 94 -10.30 -28.57 -4.39
CA GLY A 94 -11.67 -28.84 -3.93
C GLY A 94 -11.94 -30.31 -3.63
N GLU A 95 -11.38 -31.23 -4.42
CA GLU A 95 -11.48 -32.69 -4.17
C GLU A 95 -10.50 -33.17 -3.09
N LEU A 96 -9.40 -32.43 -2.89
CA LEU A 96 -8.45 -32.66 -1.79
C LEU A 96 -9.04 -32.30 -0.41
N GLY A 97 -10.20 -31.64 -0.38
CA GLY A 97 -10.90 -31.28 0.85
C GLY A 97 -10.67 -29.83 1.28
N MET A 98 -10.42 -28.91 0.34
CA MET A 98 -10.38 -27.49 0.63
C MET A 98 -11.73 -27.02 1.18
N ASP A 99 -11.74 -26.60 2.45
CA ASP A 99 -12.89 -25.97 3.08
C ASP A 99 -12.83 -24.44 2.92
N SER A 100 -13.88 -23.74 3.36
CA SER A 100 -13.95 -22.28 3.23
C SER A 100 -12.85 -21.53 4.01
N LEU A 101 -12.27 -22.13 5.05
CA LEU A 101 -11.21 -21.51 5.85
C LEU A 101 -9.86 -21.66 5.15
N MET A 102 -9.57 -22.86 4.65
CA MET A 102 -8.39 -23.15 3.84
C MET A 102 -8.41 -22.34 2.54
N GLU A 103 -9.57 -22.10 1.92
CA GLU A 103 -9.69 -21.25 0.72
C GLU A 103 -9.17 -19.82 0.97
N VAL A 104 -9.54 -19.23 2.11
CA VAL A 104 -9.12 -17.87 2.48
C VAL A 104 -7.63 -17.84 2.85
N GLU A 105 -7.16 -18.82 3.62
CA GLU A 105 -5.75 -18.93 4.00
C GLU A 105 -4.85 -19.10 2.76
N LEU A 106 -5.27 -19.97 1.84
CA LEU A 106 -4.55 -20.21 0.60
C LEU A 106 -4.57 -18.99 -0.32
N ARG A 107 -5.70 -18.29 -0.45
CA ARG A 107 -5.77 -17.04 -1.23
C ARG A 107 -4.80 -16.00 -0.67
N LEU A 108 -4.85 -15.75 0.63
CA LEU A 108 -3.99 -14.77 1.28
C LEU A 108 -2.50 -15.15 1.19
N LEU A 109 -2.18 -16.44 1.28
CA LEU A 109 -0.83 -16.95 1.09
C LEU A 109 -0.33 -16.68 -0.34
N LEU A 110 -1.14 -17.01 -1.35
CA LEU A 110 -0.80 -16.81 -2.76
C LEU A 110 -0.65 -15.34 -3.14
N GLU A 111 -1.53 -14.49 -2.63
CA GLU A 111 -1.46 -13.03 -2.82
C GLU A 111 -0.22 -12.44 -2.14
N ARG A 112 0.07 -12.84 -0.89
CA ARG A 112 1.16 -12.24 -0.10
C ARG A 112 2.55 -12.73 -0.49
N GLU A 113 2.73 -14.02 -0.78
CA GLU A 113 4.05 -14.63 -0.98
C GLU A 113 4.42 -14.80 -2.46
N TYR A 114 3.41 -14.91 -3.33
CA TYR A 114 3.58 -15.22 -4.75
C TYR A 114 2.97 -14.19 -5.70
N ASP A 115 2.26 -13.17 -5.20
CA ASP A 115 1.59 -12.13 -6.00
C ASP A 115 0.59 -12.71 -7.02
N LEU A 116 -0.06 -13.83 -6.66
CA LEU A 116 -1.02 -14.53 -7.51
C LEU A 116 -2.45 -14.23 -7.03
N MET A 117 -3.16 -13.39 -7.77
CA MET A 117 -4.58 -13.09 -7.51
C MET A 117 -5.48 -14.15 -8.18
N LEU A 118 -6.08 -15.03 -7.39
CA LEU A 118 -6.97 -16.10 -7.87
C LEU A 118 -8.33 -16.03 -7.18
N GLY A 119 -9.40 -16.04 -7.98
CA GLY A 119 -10.77 -16.10 -7.47
C GLY A 119 -11.10 -17.45 -6.81
N GLY A 120 -12.05 -17.47 -5.87
CA GLY A 120 -12.40 -18.67 -5.08
C GLY A 120 -12.83 -19.89 -5.91
N SER A 121 -13.60 -19.67 -6.97
CA SER A 121 -13.99 -20.73 -7.91
C SER A 121 -12.79 -21.30 -8.68
N LYS A 122 -11.80 -20.46 -9.03
CA LYS A 122 -10.57 -20.91 -9.68
C LYS A 122 -9.68 -21.66 -8.71
N LEU A 123 -9.54 -21.17 -7.47
CA LEU A 123 -8.76 -21.81 -6.41
C LEU A 123 -9.23 -23.23 -6.13
N ARG A 124 -10.55 -23.45 -6.07
CA ARG A 124 -11.15 -24.78 -5.86
C ARG A 124 -10.86 -25.76 -7.01
N ASN A 125 -10.77 -25.25 -8.24
CA ASN A 125 -10.52 -26.06 -9.43
C ASN A 125 -9.02 -26.20 -9.75
N LEU A 126 -8.12 -25.59 -8.97
CA LEU A 126 -6.68 -25.74 -9.18
C LEU A 126 -6.25 -27.18 -8.93
N THR A 127 -5.47 -27.72 -9.84
CA THR A 127 -4.83 -29.03 -9.70
C THR A 127 -3.39 -28.90 -9.20
N ILE A 128 -2.86 -29.97 -8.61
CA ILE A 128 -1.46 -30.03 -8.17
C ILE A 128 -0.50 -29.88 -9.38
N ARG A 129 -0.92 -30.34 -10.57
CA ARG A 129 -0.21 -30.08 -11.83
C ARG A 129 -0.10 -28.57 -12.12
N GLU A 130 -1.19 -27.81 -12.00
CA GLU A 130 -1.19 -26.35 -12.21
C GLU A 130 -0.32 -25.64 -11.17
N LEU A 131 -0.38 -26.04 -9.89
CA LEU A 131 0.49 -25.47 -8.85
C LEU A 131 1.99 -25.70 -9.12
N ARG A 132 2.35 -26.86 -9.67
CA ARG A 132 3.73 -27.15 -10.09
C ARG A 132 4.16 -26.30 -11.28
N LEU A 133 3.25 -26.02 -12.22
CA LEU A 133 3.52 -25.12 -13.35
C LEU A 133 3.74 -23.68 -12.90
N LEU A 134 3.00 -23.23 -11.88
CA LEU A 134 3.17 -21.91 -11.26
C LEU A 134 4.52 -21.76 -10.51
N GLU A 135 5.18 -22.87 -10.16
CA GLU A 135 6.48 -22.87 -9.47
C GLU A 135 7.68 -22.94 -10.45
N GLY A 136 7.46 -23.35 -11.70
CA GLY A 136 8.51 -23.48 -12.71
C GLY A 136 9.01 -22.14 -13.26
N PRO A 137 10.15 -22.12 -14.00
CA PRO A 137 10.63 -20.92 -14.67
C PRO A 137 9.53 -20.38 -15.58
N LEU A 138 9.23 -19.09 -15.41
CA LEU A 138 8.29 -18.32 -16.21
C LEU A 138 8.70 -18.37 -17.69
N ASP A 139 8.13 -19.31 -18.43
CA ASP A 139 8.15 -19.35 -19.89
C ASP A 139 6.69 -19.49 -20.36
N ASP A 140 6.12 -18.37 -20.80
CA ASP A 140 4.97 -18.26 -21.71
C ASP A 140 3.66 -19.01 -21.39
N SER A 141 3.17 -19.03 -20.14
CA SER A 141 1.82 -19.60 -19.86
C SER A 141 0.91 -18.80 -18.92
N ILE A 142 1.32 -17.62 -18.46
CA ILE A 142 0.44 -16.75 -17.64
C ILE A 142 -0.72 -16.19 -18.47
N ASP A 143 -0.52 -15.98 -19.78
CA ASP A 143 -1.54 -15.40 -20.66
C ASP A 143 -2.74 -16.33 -20.93
N THR A 144 -2.59 -17.65 -20.75
CA THR A 144 -3.68 -18.61 -21.02
C THR A 144 -4.66 -18.74 -19.85
N ILE A 145 -4.28 -18.34 -18.63
CA ILE A 145 -5.13 -18.46 -17.44
C ILE A 145 -5.97 -17.19 -17.22
N CYS A 146 -5.48 -16.03 -17.68
CA CYS A 146 -6.17 -14.73 -17.51
C CYS A 146 -7.13 -14.35 -18.65
N SER A 147 -7.14 -15.06 -19.78
CA SER A 147 -7.84 -14.61 -21.01
C SER A 147 -9.29 -15.07 -21.19
N ASN A 148 -9.86 -15.87 -20.29
CA ASN A 148 -11.25 -16.36 -20.44
C ASN A 148 -12.24 -15.70 -19.45
N VAL A 149 -12.39 -14.37 -19.52
CA VAL A 149 -13.65 -13.72 -19.15
C VAL A 149 -13.92 -12.53 -20.10
N LYS A 150 -14.51 -12.83 -21.27
CA LYS A 150 -15.47 -11.93 -21.90
C LYS A 150 -16.84 -12.60 -21.84
N ALA A 151 -17.80 -11.82 -21.31
CA ALA A 151 -19.24 -12.01 -21.34
C ALA A 151 -19.85 -13.06 -20.39
N THR A 152 -20.59 -12.60 -19.37
CA THR A 152 -22.08 -12.55 -19.37
C THR A 152 -22.66 -12.57 -17.93
N GLN A 153 -23.20 -11.42 -17.52
CA GLN A 153 -24.42 -11.15 -16.73
C GLN A 153 -24.69 -11.76 -15.32
N GLU A 154 -24.79 -10.83 -14.36
CA GLU A 154 -25.80 -10.65 -13.28
C GLU A 154 -26.59 -11.85 -12.74
N SER A 155 -26.57 -12.04 -11.41
CA SER A 155 -27.71 -11.70 -10.53
C SER A 155 -27.53 -12.10 -9.04
N GLN A 156 -27.73 -11.11 -8.17
CA GLN A 156 -28.45 -11.13 -6.87
C GLN A 156 -27.93 -12.02 -5.71
N VAL A 157 -27.63 -11.41 -4.54
CA VAL A 157 -28.47 -11.48 -3.32
C VAL A 157 -27.80 -10.77 -2.10
N SER A 158 -28.48 -9.70 -1.66
CA SER A 158 -28.74 -9.16 -0.31
C SER A 158 -27.62 -8.74 0.69
N ASN A 159 -27.67 -7.43 0.98
CA ASN A 159 -27.68 -6.76 2.29
C ASN A 159 -26.54 -7.02 3.28
N ILE A 160 -25.49 -6.21 3.15
CA ILE A 160 -24.75 -5.68 4.30
C ILE A 160 -24.66 -4.17 4.08
N GLU A 161 -25.00 -3.38 5.10
CA GLU A 161 -24.86 -1.92 5.08
C GLU A 161 -23.38 -1.56 4.91
N GLU A 162 -22.96 -1.40 3.65
CA GLU A 162 -21.65 -0.89 3.27
C GLU A 162 -21.57 0.59 3.67
N VAL A 163 -20.69 0.89 4.60
CA VAL A 163 -20.03 2.20 4.64
C VAL A 163 -19.44 2.41 3.25
N PRO A 164 -19.80 3.47 2.50
CA PRO A 164 -19.28 3.64 1.15
C PRO A 164 -17.79 4.00 1.26
N LEU A 165 -16.95 2.97 1.21
CA LEU A 165 -15.58 3.09 0.77
C LEU A 165 -15.67 3.59 -0.67
N TYR A 166 -15.34 4.86 -0.88
CA TYR A 166 -15.22 5.50 -2.19
C TYR A 166 -14.02 4.94 -3.00
N PHE A 167 -13.78 3.63 -2.93
CA PHE A 167 -12.94 2.86 -3.85
C PHE A 167 -13.81 2.21 -4.93
N ASN A 168 -14.81 2.92 -5.45
CA ASN A 168 -15.39 2.54 -6.72
C ASN A 168 -14.41 2.96 -7.81
N ALA A 169 -13.58 1.98 -8.20
CA ALA A 169 -12.79 1.97 -9.43
C ALA A 169 -13.70 1.96 -10.66
N GLN A 170 -14.58 2.94 -10.76
CA GLN A 170 -15.44 3.13 -11.91
C GLN A 170 -14.80 4.24 -12.75
N ASP A 171 -14.13 3.79 -13.81
CA ASP A 171 -13.59 4.57 -14.92
C ASP A 171 -12.29 5.35 -14.73
N ASN A 172 -11.24 4.75 -14.16
CA ASN A 172 -9.87 5.25 -14.36
C ASN A 172 -8.91 4.15 -14.84
N THR A 173 -8.97 3.85 -16.14
CA THR A 173 -7.85 3.21 -16.86
C THR A 173 -6.64 4.15 -17.01
N GLN A 174 -6.71 5.36 -16.44
CA GLN A 174 -5.62 6.32 -16.37
C GLN A 174 -5.02 6.36 -14.96
N LEU A 175 -3.84 5.77 -14.82
CA LEU A 175 -3.00 5.81 -13.62
C LEU A 175 -2.54 7.25 -13.27
N ILE A 176 -2.67 8.19 -14.20
CA ILE A 176 -2.26 9.58 -14.04
C ILE A 176 -3.46 10.49 -14.36
N PRO A 177 -3.94 11.28 -13.39
CA PRO A 177 -4.97 12.30 -13.62
C PRO A 177 -4.60 13.28 -14.74
N GLN A 178 -5.57 13.65 -15.57
CA GLN A 178 -5.39 14.66 -16.63
C GLN A 178 -5.52 16.09 -16.11
N GLU A 179 -6.35 16.32 -15.09
CA GLU A 179 -6.60 17.65 -14.54
C GLU A 179 -5.86 17.86 -13.21
N THR A 180 -5.02 18.89 -13.16
CA THR A 180 -4.22 19.23 -11.97
C THR A 180 -5.06 19.78 -10.83
N ILE A 181 -6.12 20.55 -11.09
CA ILE A 181 -7.00 21.10 -10.07
C ILE A 181 -8.42 20.63 -10.30
N VAL A 182 -8.99 19.98 -9.28
CA VAL A 182 -10.37 19.49 -9.30
C VAL A 182 -11.16 20.08 -8.13
N ARG A 183 -12.41 20.46 -8.39
CA ARG A 183 -13.29 20.96 -7.35
C ARG A 183 -13.91 19.80 -6.56
N LEU A 184 -13.76 19.83 -5.24
CA LEU A 184 -14.18 18.73 -4.35
C LEU A 184 -15.54 18.97 -3.67
N ASN A 185 -16.03 20.22 -3.64
CA ASN A 185 -17.32 20.57 -3.02
C ASN A 185 -18.11 21.62 -3.84
N SER A 186 -19.43 21.61 -3.70
CA SER A 186 -20.40 22.53 -4.31
C SER A 186 -20.45 23.93 -3.69
N VAL A 187 -19.77 24.17 -2.56
CA VAL A 187 -19.74 25.47 -1.87
C VAL A 187 -19.01 26.54 -2.69
N LYS A 188 -19.66 27.67 -3.01
CA LYS A 188 -19.12 28.76 -3.86
C LYS A 188 -18.67 30.00 -3.11
N SER A 189 -18.98 30.12 -1.82
CA SER A 189 -18.72 31.32 -1.02
C SER A 189 -17.74 31.04 0.09
N GLY A 190 -16.77 31.93 0.29
CA GLY A 190 -15.73 31.82 1.31
C GLY A 190 -14.31 31.76 0.73
N THR A 191 -13.32 31.77 1.62
CA THR A 191 -11.90 31.61 1.29
C THR A 191 -11.66 30.20 0.76
N PRO A 192 -11.21 30.02 -0.50
CA PRO A 192 -10.97 28.69 -1.04
C PRO A 192 -9.85 27.97 -0.29
N LEU A 193 -10.09 26.69 -0.01
CA LEU A 193 -9.17 25.75 0.59
C LEU A 193 -8.61 24.85 -0.51
N PHE A 194 -7.30 24.87 -0.70
CA PHE A 194 -6.61 23.95 -1.59
C PHE A 194 -6.02 22.80 -0.77
N ILE A 195 -6.29 21.56 -1.19
CA ILE A 195 -5.80 20.34 -0.56
C ILE A 195 -4.91 19.59 -1.55
N VAL A 196 -3.70 19.24 -1.13
CA VAL A 196 -2.76 18.44 -1.93
C VAL A 196 -3.09 16.96 -1.79
N HIS A 197 -2.99 16.21 -2.88
CA HIS A 197 -3.24 14.78 -2.92
C HIS A 197 -2.36 13.97 -1.92
N PRO A 198 -2.85 12.83 -1.40
CA PRO A 198 -2.04 11.80 -0.74
C PRO A 198 -1.04 11.13 -1.70
N ILE A 199 -0.22 10.19 -1.19
CA ILE A 199 0.85 9.50 -1.97
C ILE A 199 0.38 8.87 -3.29
N GLU A 200 -0.91 8.53 -3.39
CA GLU A 200 -1.53 7.97 -4.59
C GLU A 200 -1.59 8.93 -5.79
N GLY A 201 -1.35 10.23 -5.59
CA GLY A 201 -1.41 11.22 -6.68
C GLY A 201 -2.81 11.76 -6.98
N THR A 202 -3.87 11.17 -6.39
CA THR A 202 -5.27 11.51 -6.66
C THR A 202 -5.99 12.04 -5.43
N VAL A 203 -7.08 12.79 -5.62
CA VAL A 203 -7.87 13.40 -4.53
C VAL A 203 -9.16 12.62 -4.23
N CYS A 204 -9.31 11.42 -4.76
CA CYS A 204 -10.51 10.57 -4.64
C CYS A 204 -10.93 10.37 -3.18
N MET A 205 -9.96 10.04 -2.33
CA MET A 205 -10.17 9.78 -0.90
C MET A 205 -10.58 11.03 -0.10
N LEU A 206 -10.38 12.23 -0.67
CA LEU A 206 -10.64 13.50 -0.01
C LEU A 206 -12.04 14.06 -0.32
N TYR A 207 -12.80 13.46 -1.24
CA TYR A 207 -14.15 13.94 -1.57
C TYR A 207 -15.10 13.93 -0.37
N SER A 208 -15.15 12.83 0.38
CA SER A 208 -16.03 12.70 1.55
C SER A 208 -15.70 13.75 2.61
N LEU A 209 -14.41 14.02 2.82
CA LEU A 209 -13.95 15.07 3.73
C LEU A 209 -14.31 16.46 3.21
N ALA A 210 -14.14 16.72 1.92
CA ALA A 210 -14.43 18.02 1.32
C ALA A 210 -15.91 18.41 1.42
N GLN A 211 -16.83 17.44 1.38
CA GLN A 211 -18.27 17.69 1.54
C GLN A 211 -18.63 18.20 2.95
N LEU A 212 -17.85 17.85 3.98
CA LEU A 212 -18.08 18.29 5.36
C LEU A 212 -17.58 19.73 5.63
N VAL A 213 -16.83 20.31 4.68
CA VAL A 213 -16.20 21.62 4.84
C VAL A 213 -17.12 22.72 4.29
N SER A 214 -17.34 23.79 5.07
CA SER A 214 -18.26 24.88 4.74
C SER A 214 -17.66 25.97 3.82
N VAL A 215 -16.51 25.72 3.20
CA VAL A 215 -15.83 26.65 2.27
C VAL A 215 -15.54 25.95 0.94
N PRO A 216 -15.26 26.68 -0.16
CA PRO A 216 -14.92 26.05 -1.44
C PRO A 216 -13.63 25.22 -1.29
N VAL A 217 -13.67 23.95 -1.66
CA VAL A 217 -12.52 23.05 -1.58
C VAL A 217 -12.08 22.62 -2.97
N PHE A 218 -10.79 22.76 -3.23
CA PHE A 218 -10.12 22.34 -4.46
C PHE A 218 -9.01 21.34 -4.13
N GLY A 219 -8.98 20.22 -4.84
CA GLY A 219 -7.94 19.22 -4.76
C GLY A 219 -6.88 19.46 -5.84
N ILE A 220 -5.61 19.34 -5.47
CA ILE A 220 -4.48 19.36 -6.39
C ILE A 220 -4.02 17.92 -6.59
N GLN A 221 -3.96 17.48 -7.85
CA GLN A 221 -3.56 16.13 -8.27
C GLN A 221 -2.16 16.11 -8.87
N TYR A 222 -1.49 14.95 -8.81
CA TYR A 222 -0.24 14.71 -9.51
C TYR A 222 -0.53 14.40 -10.97
N THR A 223 -0.07 15.24 -11.89
CA THR A 223 -0.25 15.05 -13.34
C THR A 223 1.10 14.91 -14.02
N ALA A 224 1.12 14.49 -15.29
CA ALA A 224 2.36 14.36 -16.06
C ALA A 224 3.14 15.69 -16.24
N GLU A 225 2.49 16.83 -15.98
CA GLU A 225 3.12 18.16 -16.03
C GLU A 225 3.89 18.51 -14.76
N ALA A 226 3.73 17.74 -13.68
CA ALA A 226 4.41 17.99 -12.42
C ALA A 226 5.90 17.59 -12.53
N PRO A 227 6.83 18.42 -12.03
CA PRO A 227 8.26 18.11 -12.05
C PRO A 227 8.57 16.91 -11.15
N ALA A 228 9.34 15.92 -11.61
CA ALA A 228 9.66 14.72 -10.84
C ALA A 228 11.00 14.78 -10.08
N ASP A 229 11.76 15.89 -10.24
CA ASP A 229 13.17 15.93 -9.87
C ASP A 229 13.42 16.15 -8.37
N SER A 230 12.56 16.92 -7.69
CA SER A 230 12.69 17.21 -6.26
C SER A 230 11.36 17.63 -5.65
N PHE A 231 11.19 17.34 -4.36
CA PHE A 231 9.99 17.69 -3.62
C PHE A 231 9.78 19.22 -3.56
N GLU A 232 10.86 19.99 -3.47
CA GLU A 232 10.82 21.44 -3.45
C GLU A 232 10.26 22.01 -4.76
N GLN A 233 10.63 21.42 -5.90
CA GLN A 233 10.10 21.83 -7.20
C GLN A 233 8.63 21.46 -7.36
N VAL A 234 8.22 20.28 -6.89
CA VAL A 234 6.81 19.87 -6.85
C VAL A 234 5.98 20.83 -5.99
N ALA A 235 6.46 21.15 -4.79
CA ALA A 235 5.78 22.07 -3.88
C ALA A 235 5.68 23.49 -4.46
N ALA A 236 6.75 23.98 -5.09
CA ALA A 236 6.75 25.27 -5.79
C ALA A 236 5.78 25.27 -6.98
N TRP A 237 5.68 24.16 -7.70
CA TRP A 237 4.73 23.98 -8.79
C TRP A 237 3.28 23.98 -8.30
N TYR A 238 2.94 23.22 -7.25
CA TYR A 238 1.61 23.27 -6.64
C TYR A 238 1.24 24.66 -6.13
N TRP A 239 2.21 25.36 -5.54
CA TRP A 239 2.01 26.74 -5.10
C TRP A 239 1.67 27.65 -6.30
N ALA A 240 2.44 27.59 -7.38
CA ALA A 240 2.20 28.37 -8.59
C ALA A 240 0.83 28.06 -9.21
N VAL A 241 0.48 26.78 -9.34
CA VAL A 241 -0.80 26.32 -9.89
C VAL A 241 -1.98 26.78 -9.00
N SER A 242 -1.83 26.73 -7.68
CA SER A 242 -2.84 27.23 -6.75
C SER A 242 -3.07 28.74 -6.86
N ILE A 243 -2.02 29.53 -7.08
CA ILE A 243 -2.12 30.99 -7.29
C ILE A 243 -2.87 31.31 -8.58
N ILE A 244 -2.50 30.67 -9.69
CA ILE A 244 -3.11 30.91 -11.01
C ILE A 244 -4.61 30.60 -10.95
N SER A 245 -4.95 29.50 -10.28
CA SER A 245 -6.33 29.11 -10.04
C SER A 245 -7.05 30.11 -9.14
N ALA A 246 -6.47 30.48 -7.99
CA ALA A 246 -7.07 31.46 -7.07
C ALA A 246 -7.29 32.85 -7.71
N ALA A 247 -6.39 33.28 -8.59
CA ALA A 247 -6.51 34.53 -9.34
C ALA A 247 -7.70 34.49 -10.31
N SER A 248 -7.95 33.33 -10.93
CA SER A 248 -9.12 33.12 -11.79
C SER A 248 -10.44 33.12 -11.02
N PHE A 249 -10.40 32.89 -9.70
CA PHE A 249 -11.57 32.89 -8.81
C PHE A 249 -11.75 34.17 -7.98
N ASN A 250 -10.98 35.23 -8.27
CA ASN A 250 -11.07 36.54 -7.61
C ASN A 250 -10.91 36.46 -6.06
N ALA A 251 -10.19 35.46 -5.58
CA ALA A 251 -9.99 35.21 -4.16
C ALA A 251 -8.78 35.99 -3.63
N GLN A 252 -9.01 37.00 -2.79
CA GLN A 252 -7.93 37.80 -2.18
C GLN A 252 -7.14 37.04 -1.08
N LYS A 253 -7.66 35.91 -0.61
CA LYS A 253 -7.04 35.04 0.41
C LYS A 253 -7.37 33.59 0.07
N TYR A 254 -6.41 32.69 0.24
CA TYR A 254 -6.57 31.25 0.11
C TYR A 254 -5.69 30.53 1.14
N VAL A 255 -6.05 29.31 1.51
CA VAL A 255 -5.26 28.47 2.42
C VAL A 255 -4.89 27.21 1.68
N LEU A 256 -3.59 26.96 1.53
CA LEU A 256 -3.08 25.67 1.09
C LEU A 256 -2.90 24.80 2.34
N LYS A 257 -3.66 23.71 2.45
CA LYS A 257 -3.45 22.68 3.47
C LYS A 257 -2.95 21.42 2.80
N ILE A 258 -1.77 20.98 3.20
CA ILE A 258 -1.25 19.68 2.81
C ILE A 258 -2.09 18.63 3.53
N GLY A 259 -2.61 17.65 2.78
CA GLY A 259 -3.37 16.54 3.31
C GLY A 259 -2.61 15.84 4.44
N VAL A 260 -3.35 15.51 5.49
CA VAL A 260 -2.91 14.97 6.78
C VAL A 260 -1.88 13.83 6.61
N GLU A 261 -0.69 14.01 7.21
CA GLU A 261 0.25 12.97 7.68
C GLU A 261 0.94 12.00 6.70
N MET A 262 1.33 12.38 5.47
CA MET A 262 2.07 11.43 4.59
C MET A 262 3.35 11.96 3.93
N LEU A 263 3.94 13.06 4.42
CA LEU A 263 5.22 13.58 3.89
C LEU A 263 6.37 13.55 4.90
N SER A 264 6.26 12.73 5.95
CA SER A 264 7.34 12.50 6.94
C SER A 264 8.24 11.30 6.62
N ASN A 265 7.93 10.51 5.59
CA ASN A 265 8.63 9.25 5.32
C ASN A 265 8.97 9.11 3.83
N TYR A 266 9.82 10.00 3.31
CA TYR A 266 10.76 9.69 2.23
C TYR A 266 12.00 10.57 2.40
#